data_AF-A0A920DE14-F1
#
_entry.id   AF-A0A920DE14-F1
#
_cell.length_a   1.000
_cell.length_b   1.000
_cell.length_c   1.000
_cell.angle_alpha   90.00
_cell.angle_beta   90.00
_cell.angle_gamma   90.00
#
_symmetry.space_group_name_H-M   'P 1'
#
loop_
_entity.id
_entity.type
_entity.pdbx_description
1 polymer ?
#
loop_
_entity_poly.entity_id
_entity_poly.type
_entity_poly.pdbx_seq_one_letter_code
_entity_poly.pdbx_strand_id
1 'polypeptide(L)' 'MDSFNQTLDDAISSWIKLSEEWEKIENTESDMLSEKYPFDKDFREVLHDLIEWRESLKK' A
#
# COMPACT_ATOMS: atom_id res chain seq x y z
N MET A 1 4.48 19.25 -10.48
CA MET A 1 4.82 17.83 -10.33
C MET A 1 5.33 17.52 -8.92
N ASP A 2 6.13 18.41 -8.34
CA ASP A 2 6.67 18.24 -6.97
C ASP A 2 5.61 18.03 -5.90
N SER A 3 4.54 18.84 -5.88
CA SER A 3 3.43 18.66 -4.93
C SER A 3 2.73 17.31 -5.09
N PHE A 4 2.58 16.81 -6.32
CA PHE A 4 1.97 15.50 -6.57
C PHE A 4 2.88 14.37 -6.07
N ASN A 5 4.17 14.44 -6.39
CA ASN A 5 5.16 13.46 -5.94
C ASN A 5 5.27 13.44 -4.41
N GLN A 6 5.14 14.59 -3.75
CA GLN A 6 5.15 14.66 -2.30
C GLN A 6 3.90 14.04 -1.69
N THR A 7 2.71 14.32 -2.24
CA THR A 7 1.47 13.65 -1.80
C THR A 7 1.52 12.14 -2.05
N LEU A 8 2.15 11.71 -3.14
CA LEU A 8 2.35 10.29 -3.44
C LEU A 8 3.31 9.63 -2.43
N ASP A 9 4.40 10.29 -2.06
CA ASP A 9 5.31 9.83 -1.02
C ASP A 9 4.61 9.70 0.35
N ASP A 10 3.73 10.65 0.70
CA ASP A 10 2.92 10.61 1.92
C ASP A 10 1.89 9.46 1.89
N ALA A 11 1.27 9.22 0.73
CA ALA A 11 0.35 8.11 0.54
C ALA A 11 1.06 6.76 0.70
N ILE A 12 2.22 6.57 0.06
CA ILE A 12 3.05 5.37 0.19
C ILE A 12 3.44 5.15 1.66
N SER A 13 3.88 6.20 2.36
CA SER A 13 4.22 6.12 3.78
C SER A 13 3.04 5.67 4.65
N SER A 14 1.84 6.15 4.34
CA SER A 14 0.61 5.77 5.04
C SER A 14 0.23 4.31 4.77
N TRP A 15 0.44 3.85 3.54
CA TRP A 15 0.19 2.46 3.16
C TRP A 15 1.21 1.49 3.75
N ILE A 16 2.49 1.89 3.92
CA ILE A 16 3.49 1.09 4.66
C ILE A 16 3.03 0.86 6.09
N LYS A 17 2.56 1.92 6.78
CA LYS A 17 2.03 1.77 8.14
C LYS A 17 0.80 0.87 8.18
N LEU A 18 -0.06 0.96 7.16
CA LEU A 18 -1.22 0.08 7.04
C LEU A 18 -0.81 -1.38 6.83
N SER A 19 0.26 -1.67 6.07
CA SER A 19 0.78 -3.05 5.97
C SER A 19 1.30 -3.59 7.31
N GLU A 20 1.95 -2.75 8.12
CA GLU A 20 2.44 -3.17 9.44
C GLU A 20 1.29 -3.51 10.39
N GLU A 21 0.19 -2.74 10.34
CA GLU A 21 -1.01 -3.05 11.10
C GLU A 21 -1.72 -4.30 10.55
N TRP A 22 -1.76 -4.45 9.22
CA TRP A 22 -2.31 -5.62 8.55
C TRP A 22 -1.60 -6.91 8.98
N GLU A 23 -0.27 -6.94 9.01
CA GLU A 23 0.50 -8.12 9.45
C GLU A 23 0.23 -8.49 10.92
N LYS A 24 -0.07 -7.52 11.79
CA LYS A 24 -0.42 -7.78 13.20
C LYS A 24 -1.80 -8.44 13.33
N ILE A 25 -2.75 -8.02 12.51
CA ILE A 25 -4.15 -8.49 12.57
C ILE A 25 -4.39 -9.72 11.68
N GLU A 26 -3.52 -10.01 10.70
CA GLU A 26 -3.62 -11.16 9.80
C GLU A 26 -3.78 -12.49 10.57
N ASN A 27 -3.10 -12.65 11.70
CA ASN A 27 -3.21 -13.86 12.52
C ASN A 27 -4.57 -14.05 13.23
N THR A 28 -5.43 -13.02 13.24
CA THR A 28 -6.67 -12.99 14.04
C THR A 28 -7.91 -12.64 13.21
N GLU A 29 -7.77 -11.80 12.18
CA GLU A 29 -8.87 -11.24 11.40
C GLU A 29 -8.59 -11.25 9.87
N SER A 30 -7.63 -12.06 9.40
CA SER A 30 -7.30 -12.18 7.95
C SER A 30 -8.53 -12.47 7.08
N ASP A 31 -9.46 -13.30 7.57
CA ASP A 31 -10.68 -13.63 6.83
C ASP A 31 -11.58 -12.39 6.61
N MET A 32 -11.69 -11.51 7.60
CA MET A 32 -12.53 -10.29 7.50
C MET A 32 -11.93 -9.27 6.54
N LEU A 33 -10.60 -9.18 6.52
CA LEU A 33 -9.86 -8.24 5.70
C LEU A 33 -9.82 -8.67 4.23
N SER A 34 -9.72 -9.97 3.98
CA SER A 34 -9.69 -10.56 2.63
C SER A 34 -11.08 -10.66 1.99
N GLU A 35 -12.17 -10.79 2.77
CA GLU A 35 -13.53 -11.01 2.25
C GLU A 35 -14.02 -9.88 1.32
N LYS A 36 -13.62 -8.63 1.58
CA LYS A 36 -13.99 -7.45 0.76
C LYS A 36 -12.78 -6.66 0.27
N TYR A 37 -11.62 -7.30 0.25
CA TYR A 37 -10.42 -6.64 -0.20
C TYR A 37 -10.59 -6.23 -1.68
N PRO A 38 -10.44 -4.94 -2.02
CA PRO A 38 -10.84 -4.44 -3.33
C PRO A 38 -9.81 -4.70 -4.44
N PHE A 39 -8.63 -5.23 -4.11
CA PHE A 39 -7.58 -5.52 -5.08
C PHE A 39 -7.43 -7.04 -5.26
N ASP A 40 -7.15 -7.47 -6.49
CA ASP A 40 -6.89 -8.88 -6.80
C ASP A 40 -5.48 -9.36 -6.37
N LYS A 41 -4.63 -8.44 -5.88
CA LYS A 41 -3.23 -8.67 -5.52
C LYS A 41 -3.05 -8.69 -4.00
N ASP A 42 -1.94 -9.24 -3.50
CA ASP A 42 -1.63 -9.09 -2.07
C ASP A 42 -1.42 -7.60 -1.72
N PHE A 43 -1.74 -7.19 -0.48
CA PHE A 43 -1.56 -5.80 -0.05
C PHE A 43 -0.11 -5.31 -0.26
N ARG A 44 0.88 -6.19 -0.07
CA ARG A 44 2.30 -5.87 -0.29
C ARG A 44 2.63 -5.71 -1.77
N GLU A 45 1.97 -6.46 -2.65
CA GLU A 45 2.12 -6.30 -4.10
C GLU A 45 1.54 -4.95 -4.56
N VAL A 46 0.36 -4.55 -4.06
CA VAL A 46 -0.22 -3.23 -4.36
C VAL A 46 0.70 -2.11 -3.89
N LEU A 47 1.29 -2.25 -2.69
CA LEU A 47 2.25 -1.28 -2.16
C LEU A 47 3.52 -1.22 -3.01
N HIS A 48 4.03 -2.37 -3.47
CA HIS A 48 5.20 -2.45 -4.34
C HIS A 48 4.95 -1.75 -5.68
N ASP A 49 3.81 -2.02 -6.33
CA ASP A 49 3.40 -1.35 -7.57
C ASP A 49 3.33 0.18 -7.40
N LEU A 50 2.84 0.65 -6.24
CA LEU A 50 2.75 2.07 -5.90
C LEU A 50 4.14 2.73 -5.77
N ILE A 51 5.10 2.01 -5.17
CA ILE A 51 6.50 2.46 -5.04
C ILE A 51 7.17 2.50 -6.42
N GLU A 52 7.03 1.44 -7.22
CA GLU A 52 7.60 1.39 -8.58
C GLU A 52 7.03 2.50 -9.46
N TRP A 53 5.72 2.74 -9.39
CA TRP A 53 5.09 3.84 -10.10
C TRP A 53 5.69 5.19 -9.69
N ARG A 54 5.85 5.44 -8.39
CA ARG A 54 6.52 6.65 -7.89
C ARG A 54 7.94 6.78 -8.44
N GLU A 55 8.71 5.70 -8.49
CA GLU A 55 10.07 5.72 -9.04
C GLU A 55 10.08 6.02 -10.54
N SER A 56 9.08 5.54 -11.28
CA SER A 56 8.93 5.84 -12.71
C SER A 56 8.70 7.33 -12.98
N LEU A 57 8.06 8.05 -12.04
CA LEU A 57 7.78 9.50 -12.14
C LEU A 57 8.98 10.38 -11.79
N LYS A 58 10.07 9.80 -11.28
CA LYS A 58 11.33 10.51 -10.99
C LYS A 58 12.30 10.53 -12.18
N LYS A 59 11.97 9.84 -13.27
CA LYS A 59 12.68 9.91 -14.56
C LYS A 59 12.20 11.09 -15.39
#